data_AF-A0ABD5V617-F1
#
_entry.id   AF-A0ABD5V617-F1
#
_cell.length_a   1.000
_cell.length_b   1.000
_cell.length_c   1.000
_cell.angle_alpha   90.00
_cell.angle_beta   90.00
_cell.angle_gamma   90.00
#
_symmetry.space_group_name_H-M   'P 1'
#
loop_
_entity.id
_entity.type
_entity.pdbx_description
1 polymer ?
#
loop_
_entity_poly.entity_id
_entity_poly.type
_entity_poly.pdbx_seq_one_letter_code
_entity_poly.pdbx_strand_id
1 'polypeptide(L)'
;MAVVTHARHFPLYSLEYVLPLGLSVIDHPAVLRFHEDHGVDLTTRFWELEWCYNPEYITIRSESPLDVVVSIPLDDNRLMVVIDETLTVRVEWIEAETIEDFTP
;
A
#
# COMPACT_ATOMS: atom_id res chain seq x y z
N MET A 1 9.85 -14.58 11.91
CA MET A 1 10.78 -13.44 11.84
C MET A 1 10.94 -13.04 10.38
N ALA A 2 10.10 -12.13 9.88
CA ALA A 2 10.39 -11.44 8.64
C ALA A 2 11.18 -10.18 9.02
N VAL A 3 12.44 -10.12 8.61
CA VAL A 3 13.29 -8.96 8.80
C VAL A 3 12.81 -7.89 7.84
N VAL A 4 12.11 -6.87 8.35
CA VAL A 4 11.81 -5.65 7.59
C VAL A 4 13.16 -4.95 7.37
N THR A 5 13.77 -5.25 6.23
CA THR A 5 15.06 -4.69 5.85
C THR A 5 14.80 -3.25 5.44
N HIS A 6 15.12 -2.34 6.37
CA HIS A 6 15.33 -0.89 6.19
C HIS A 6 15.04 -0.40 4.77
N ALA A 7 13.88 0.25 4.59
CA ALA A 7 13.54 0.99 3.39
C ALA A 7 14.70 1.94 3.08
N ARG A 8 15.51 1.60 2.07
CA ARG A 8 16.55 2.51 1.58
C ARG A 8 15.79 3.71 1.05
N HIS A 9 16.24 4.91 1.41
CA HIS A 9 15.73 6.16 0.84
C HIS A 9 15.95 6.11 -0.67
N PHE A 10 14.90 5.74 -1.43
CA PHE A 10 14.92 5.72 -2.88
C PHE A 10 14.70 7.15 -3.37
N PRO A 11 15.54 7.65 -4.29
CA PRO A 11 15.47 9.04 -4.71
C PRO A 11 14.11 9.33 -5.34
N LEU A 12 13.54 10.47 -4.96
CA LEU A 12 12.19 11.02 -5.25
C LEU A 12 11.83 11.19 -6.75
N TYR A 13 12.51 10.50 -7.66
CA TYR A 13 12.21 10.51 -9.09
C TYR A 13 11.24 9.38 -9.40
N SER A 14 9.96 9.58 -9.10
CA SER A 14 8.87 9.31 -10.04
C SER A 14 7.49 9.47 -9.36
N LEU A 15 7.00 10.70 -9.31
CA LEU A 15 5.56 10.95 -9.09
C LEU A 15 4.68 10.33 -10.20
N GLU A 16 5.27 9.88 -11.31
CA GLU A 16 4.55 9.35 -12.47
C GLU A 16 3.92 7.98 -12.19
N TYR A 17 4.43 7.23 -11.21
CA TYR A 17 3.94 5.89 -10.87
C TYR A 17 3.08 5.82 -9.60
N VAL A 18 3.10 6.84 -8.74
CA VAL A 18 2.36 6.81 -7.45
C VAL A 18 0.86 6.66 -7.68
N LEU A 19 0.29 7.49 -8.55
CA LEU A 19 -1.13 7.44 -8.89
C LEU A 19 -1.52 6.12 -9.58
N PRO A 20 -0.80 5.62 -10.60
CA PRO A 20 -1.07 4.29 -11.17
C PRO A 20 -1.06 3.15 -10.15
N LEU A 21 -0.13 3.16 -9.19
CA LEU A 21 -0.03 2.11 -8.18
C LEU A 21 -1.21 2.15 -7.20
N GLY A 22 -1.54 3.33 -6.65
CA GLY A 22 -2.70 3.49 -5.78
C GLY A 22 -4.02 3.13 -6.47
N LEU A 23 -4.18 3.53 -7.73
CA LEU A 23 -5.36 3.18 -8.53
C LEU A 23 -5.41 1.69 -8.89
N SER A 24 -4.28 1.00 -9.05
CA SER A 24 -4.27 -0.43 -9.37
C SER A 24 -4.82 -1.31 -8.24
N VAL A 25 -4.81 -0.82 -7.00
CA VAL A 25 -5.25 -1.57 -5.83
C VAL A 25 -6.63 -1.15 -5.32
N ILE A 26 -7.17 0.00 -5.74
CA ILE A 26 -8.44 0.52 -5.20
C ILE A 26 -9.63 -0.41 -5.43
N ASP A 27 -9.65 -1.09 -6.58
CA ASP A 27 -10.70 -2.05 -6.96
C ASP A 27 -10.36 -3.49 -6.55
N HIS A 28 -9.25 -3.71 -5.85
CA HIS A 28 -8.85 -5.05 -5.45
C HIS A 28 -9.80 -5.58 -4.35
N PRO A 29 -10.35 -6.81 -4.46
CA PRO A 29 -11.37 -7.32 -3.53
C PRO A 29 -10.97 -7.26 -2.05
N ALA A 30 -9.69 -7.47 -1.74
CA ALA A 30 -9.20 -7.38 -0.35
C ALA A 30 -9.15 -5.94 0.18
N VAL A 31 -8.89 -4.95 -0.70
CA VAL A 31 -8.86 -3.54 -0.34
C VAL A 31 -10.28 -3.03 -0.12
N LEU A 32 -11.21 -3.40 -1.01
CA LEU A 32 -12.63 -3.13 -0.84
C LEU A 32 -13.15 -3.73 0.47
N ARG A 33 -12.91 -5.04 0.69
CA ARG A 33 -13.33 -5.73 1.91
C ARG A 33 -12.73 -5.11 3.18
N PHE A 34 -11.46 -4.70 3.15
CA PHE A 34 -10.82 -4.05 4.30
C PHE A 34 -11.53 -2.75 4.69
N HIS A 35 -11.90 -1.93 3.72
CA HIS A 35 -12.63 -0.69 3.98
C HIS A 35 -14.10 -0.96 4.36
N GLU A 36 -14.77 -1.89 3.69
CA GLU A 36 -16.14 -2.30 4.02
C GLU A 36 -16.25 -2.84 5.45
N ASP A 37 -15.30 -3.68 5.90
CA ASP A 37 -15.24 -4.22 7.26
C ASP A 37 -15.07 -3.10 8.32
N HIS A 38 -14.63 -1.91 7.92
CA HIS A 38 -14.49 -0.70 8.77
C HIS A 38 -15.55 0.38 8.45
N GLY A 39 -16.56 0.08 7.63
CA GLY A 39 -17.63 1.01 7.31
C GLY A 39 -17.23 2.16 6.38
N VAL A 40 -16.11 2.04 5.66
CA VAL A 40 -15.66 3.01 4.65
C VAL A 40 -16.05 2.53 3.26
N ASP A 41 -16.76 3.38 2.52
CA ASP A 41 -17.15 3.15 1.13
C ASP A 41 -16.11 3.75 0.17
N LEU A 42 -15.32 2.88 -0.45
CA LEU A 42 -14.30 3.25 -1.44
C LEU A 42 -14.86 3.63 -2.82
N THR A 43 -16.17 3.54 -3.05
CA THR A 43 -16.78 3.93 -4.34
C THR A 43 -16.79 5.44 -4.57
N THR A 44 -16.26 6.23 -3.63
CA THR A 44 -16.17 7.68 -3.74
C THR A 44 -14.74 8.21 -3.58
N ARG A 45 -14.42 9.24 -4.38
CA ARG A 45 -13.27 10.16 -4.28
C ARG A 45 -11.92 9.55 -3.83
N PHE A 46 -11.27 8.80 -4.72
CA PHE A 46 -9.92 8.25 -4.48
C PHE A 46 -8.87 9.29 -4.04
N TRP A 47 -9.05 10.57 -4.39
CA TRP A 47 -8.16 11.67 -3.99
C TRP A 47 -8.31 12.11 -2.53
N GLU A 48 -9.28 11.58 -1.79
CA GLU A 48 -9.40 11.76 -0.33
C GLU A 48 -8.63 10.66 0.43
N LEU A 49 -8.10 9.65 -0.29
CA LEU A 49 -7.34 8.53 0.25
C LEU A 49 -5.86 8.81 0.07
N GLU A 50 -5.16 9.27 1.11
CA GLU A 50 -3.76 9.69 1.00
C GLU A 50 -2.86 8.57 0.43
N TRP A 51 -3.10 7.32 0.83
CA TRP A 51 -2.37 6.16 0.33
C TRP A 51 -2.48 5.95 -1.19
N CYS A 52 -3.48 6.56 -1.83
CA CYS A 52 -3.70 6.44 -3.27
C CYS A 52 -2.82 7.39 -4.10
N TYR A 53 -2.27 8.46 -3.51
CA TYR A 53 -1.53 9.49 -4.25
C TYR A 53 -0.29 10.05 -3.56
N ASN A 54 -0.07 9.73 -2.28
CA ASN A 54 1.12 10.14 -1.53
C ASN A 54 2.18 9.02 -1.58
N PRO A 55 3.39 9.28 -2.12
CA PRO A 55 4.47 8.30 -2.19
C PRO A 55 4.93 7.76 -0.83
N GLU A 56 4.66 8.44 0.28
CA GLU A 56 4.97 7.96 1.65
C GLU A 56 4.29 6.61 1.97
N TYR A 57 3.21 6.26 1.26
CA TYR A 57 2.53 4.98 1.41
C TYR A 57 3.05 3.90 0.46
N ILE A 58 4.09 4.17 -0.31
CA ILE A 58 4.67 3.27 -1.31
C ILE A 58 6.10 2.91 -0.91
N THR A 59 6.38 1.61 -0.82
CA THR A 59 7.74 1.10 -0.59
C THR A 59 8.15 0.20 -1.75
N ILE A 60 9.19 0.59 -2.49
CA ILE A 60 9.80 -0.28 -3.51
C ILE A 60 10.78 -1.23 -2.82
N ARG A 61 10.46 -2.53 -2.78
CA ARG A 61 11.34 -3.58 -2.23
C ARG A 61 12.37 -4.04 -3.25
N SER A 62 12.00 -4.06 -4.53
CA SER A 62 12.87 -4.43 -5.65
C SER A 62 12.38 -3.77 -6.94
N GLU A 63 13.30 -3.34 -7.80
CA GLU A 63 13.00 -2.78 -9.13
C GLU A 63 13.04 -3.84 -10.25
N SER A 64 13.77 -4.93 -10.04
CA SER A 64 13.90 -6.01 -11.02
C SER A 64 14.23 -7.34 -10.32
N PRO A 65 13.25 -8.27 -10.19
CA PRO A 65 11.85 -8.10 -10.58
C PRO A 65 11.17 -7.02 -9.73
N LEU A 66 10.15 -6.36 -10.28
CA LEU A 66 9.40 -5.33 -9.56
C LEU A 66 8.66 -5.95 -8.37
N ASP A 67 8.85 -5.38 -7.19
CA ASP A 67 8.16 -5.72 -5.95
C ASP A 67 7.90 -4.43 -5.18
N VAL A 68 6.64 -4.00 -5.18
CA VAL A 68 6.20 -2.73 -4.61
C VAL A 68 5.12 -2.98 -3.58
N VAL A 69 5.25 -2.35 -2.42
CA VAL A 69 4.26 -2.41 -1.34
C VAL A 69 3.49 -1.11 -1.29
N VAL A 70 2.16 -1.20 -1.27
CA VAL A 70 1.26 -0.11 -0.91
C VAL A 70 0.76 -0.37 0.52
N SER A 71 0.99 0.60 1.40
CA SER A 71 0.54 0.59 2.79
C SER A 71 -0.77 1.37 2.91
N ILE A 72 -1.85 0.70 3.29
CA ILE A 72 -3.19 1.26 3.39
C ILE A 72 -3.58 1.33 4.87
N PRO A 73 -3.40 2.48 5.55
CA PRO A 73 -3.87 2.65 6.93
C PRO A 73 -5.38 2.87 6.98
N LEU A 74 -6.01 2.36 8.04
CA LEU A 74 -7.39 2.70 8.39
C LEU A 74 -7.60 2.49 9.89
N ASP A 75 -7.93 3.56 10.61
CA ASP A 75 -7.96 3.57 12.08
C ASP A 75 -6.66 3.00 12.69
N ASP A 76 -6.79 2.02 13.59
CA ASP A 76 -5.68 1.28 14.21
C ASP A 76 -5.23 0.07 13.36
N ASN A 77 -5.69 -0.05 12.11
CA ASN A 77 -5.38 -1.17 11.24
C ASN A 77 -4.55 -0.73 10.03
N ARG A 78 -3.83 -1.67 9.44
CA ARG A 78 -3.06 -1.44 8.22
C ARG A 78 -3.11 -2.67 7.32
N LEU A 79 -3.48 -2.44 6.06
CA LEU A 79 -3.42 -3.45 5.00
C LEU A 79 -2.17 -3.21 4.15
N MET A 80 -1.34 -4.23 3.96
CA MET A 80 -0.24 -4.17 2.99
C MET A 80 -0.60 -4.94 1.73
N VAL A 81 -0.37 -4.30 0.59
CA VAL A 81 -0.63 -4.87 -0.72
C VAL A 81 0.65 -4.86 -1.52
N VAL A 82 1.04 -6.01 -2.05
CA VAL A 82 2.21 -6.16 -2.92
C VAL A 82 1.76 -6.20 -4.38
N ILE A 83 2.42 -5.39 -5.20
CA ILE A 83 2.26 -5.30 -6.65
C ILE A 83 3.59 -5.76 -7.28
N ASP A 84 3.51 -6.64 -8.26
CA ASP A 84 4.69 -7.14 -8.97
C ASP A 84 4.83 -6.64 -10.41
N GLU A 85 5.86 -7.13 -11.10
CA GLU A 85 6.15 -6.78 -12.49
C GLU A 85 5.02 -7.12 -13.49
N THR A 86 4.09 -8.00 -13.09
CA THR A 86 2.92 -8.37 -13.88
C THR A 86 1.66 -7.60 -13.47
N LEU A 87 1.80 -6.63 -12.57
CA LEU A 87 0.71 -5.91 -11.89
C LEU A 87 -0.22 -6.85 -11.11
N THR A 88 0.28 -8.02 -10.71
CA THR A 88 -0.48 -8.92 -9.84
C THR A 88 -0.49 -8.33 -8.44
N VAL A 89 -1.70 -8.10 -7.93
CA VAL A 89 -1.95 -7.63 -6.59
C VAL A 89 -2.09 -8.80 -5.64
N ARG A 90 -1.32 -8.80 -4.55
CA ARG A 90 -1.37 -9.82 -3.49
C ARG A 90 -1.34 -9.17 -2.12
N VAL A 91 -1.99 -9.81 -1.16
CA VAL A 91 -2.14 -9.25 0.18
C VAL A 91 -1.10 -9.83 1.12
N GLU A 92 -0.42 -8.96 1.84
CA GLU A 92 0.39 -9.31 3.00
C GLU A 92 -0.29 -8.72 4.23
N TRP A 93 -1.01 -9.55 4.98
CA TRP A 93 -1.72 -9.09 6.18
C TRP A 93 -0.74 -8.92 7.34
N ILE A 94 -0.87 -7.80 8.07
CA ILE A 94 -0.24 -7.59 9.37
C ILE A 94 -1.37 -7.26 10.35
N GLU A 95 -1.48 -8.05 11.43
CA GLU A 95 -2.48 -7.81 12.48
C GLU A 95 -2.16 -6.53 13.28
N ALA A 96 -3.21 -5.86 13.77
CA ALA A 96 -3.21 -4.56 14.44
C ALA A 96 -2.27 -4.41 15.65
N GLU A 97 -1.70 -5.51 16.18
CA GLU A 97 -0.89 -5.52 17.40
C GLU A 97 0.61 -5.28 17.17
N THR A 98 1.08 -5.06 15.94
CA THR A 98 2.50 -4.72 15.66
C THR A 98 2.61 -3.41 14.89
N ILE A 99 2.13 -2.31 15.47
CA ILE A 99 2.14 -0.96 14.85
C ILE A 99 3.22 -0.04 15.48
N GLU A 100 4.13 -0.56 16.31
CA GLU A 100 5.15 0.31 16.92
C GLU A 100 6.25 0.79 15.97
N ASP A 101 6.43 0.18 14.78
CA ASP A 101 7.63 0.42 13.95
C ASP A 101 7.37 0.80 12.48
N PHE A 102 6.11 0.99 12.04
CA PHE A 102 5.82 1.41 10.67
C PHE A 102 5.44 2.90 10.62
N THR A 103 6.46 3.75 10.72
CA THR A 103 6.35 5.16 10.29
C THR A 103 6.33 5.17 8.75
N PRO A 104 5.39 5.88 8.09
CA PRO A 104 5.46 6.09 6.64
C PRO A 104 6.79 6.72 6.21
#